data_AF-A0A925VKA9-F1
#
_entry.id   AF-A0A925VKA9-F1
#
_cell.length_a   1.000
_cell.length_b   1.000
_cell.length_c   1.000
_cell.angle_alpha   90.00
_cell.angle_beta   90.00
_cell.angle_gamma   90.00
#
_symmetry.space_group_name_H-M   'P 1'
#
loop_
_entity.id
_entity.type
_entity.pdbx_description
1 polymer ?
#
loop_
_entity_poly.entity_id
_entity_poly.type
_entity_poly.pdbx_seq_one_letter_code
_entity_poly.pdbx_strand_id
1 'polypeptide(L)'
;MIPSSTCRVGCGACCIAPSISSPIPGMPHGKPAGVRCVQLSADNRCALFGLPERPAVCASLQPSPEMCGATNEAALVFLERLERATAPDSQLTPALTPCPSPRGIRQGVRG
;
A
#
# COMPACT_ATOMS: atom_id res chain seq x y z
N MET A 1 -26.25 -1.28 11.64
CA MET A 1 -24.86 -0.99 12.05
C MET A 1 -24.00 -2.14 11.57
N ILE A 2 -23.27 -1.96 10.47
CA ILE A 2 -22.57 -3.05 9.77
C ILE A 2 -21.36 -3.49 10.62
N PRO A 3 -21.31 -4.74 11.11
CA PRO A 3 -20.09 -5.26 11.72
C PRO A 3 -19.04 -5.36 10.61
N SER A 4 -17.95 -4.62 10.75
CA SER A 4 -16.79 -4.70 9.86
C SER A 4 -16.39 -6.18 9.73
N SER A 5 -16.58 -6.76 8.55
CA SER A 5 -16.53 -8.21 8.32
C SER A 5 -15.12 -8.77 8.54
N THR A 6 -14.86 -9.06 9.82
CA THR A 6 -14.00 -10.09 10.38
C THR A 6 -12.49 -9.94 10.13
N CYS A 7 -11.94 -8.80 10.51
CA CYS A 7 -10.52 -8.77 10.91
C CYS A 7 -10.37 -9.61 12.19
N ARG A 8 -9.53 -10.65 12.17
CA ARG A 8 -9.25 -11.44 13.37
C ARG A 8 -8.28 -10.70 14.29
N VAL A 9 -8.71 -10.42 15.51
CA VAL A 9 -7.85 -9.84 16.54
C VAL A 9 -6.63 -10.74 16.75
N GLY A 10 -5.43 -10.16 16.74
CA GLY A 10 -4.18 -10.90 16.84
C GLY A 10 -3.63 -11.44 15.51
N CYS A 11 -4.26 -11.12 14.37
CA CYS A 11 -3.75 -11.49 13.05
C CYS A 11 -2.52 -10.67 12.63
N GLY A 12 -2.65 -9.35 12.56
CA GLY A 12 -1.56 -8.43 12.19
C GLY A 12 -1.06 -8.54 10.75
N ALA A 13 -1.56 -9.47 9.93
CA ALA A 13 -1.02 -9.73 8.59
C ALA A 13 -1.04 -8.50 7.68
N CYS A 14 -2.10 -7.69 7.71
CA CYS A 14 -2.18 -6.44 6.95
C CYS A 14 -1.14 -5.39 7.38
N CYS A 15 -0.57 -5.50 8.58
CA CYS A 15 0.49 -4.62 9.08
C CYS A 15 1.90 -5.18 8.79
N ILE A 16 2.02 -6.39 8.23
CA ILE A 16 3.29 -7.08 7.95
C ILE A 16 3.46 -7.28 6.45
N ALA A 17 2.51 -7.95 5.80
CA ALA A 17 2.65 -8.46 4.43
C ALA A 17 2.70 -7.36 3.34
N PRO A 18 1.72 -6.46 3.20
CA PRO A 18 1.65 -5.58 2.03
C PRO A 18 2.73 -4.49 2.05
N SER A 19 3.18 -4.02 0.90
CA SER A 19 3.96 -2.79 0.83
C SER A 19 3.04 -1.57 0.94
N ILE A 20 3.53 -0.51 1.57
CA ILE A 20 2.82 0.76 1.72
C ILE A 20 3.79 1.86 1.33
N SER A 21 3.56 2.53 0.21
CA SER A 21 4.43 3.61 -0.27
C SER A 21 4.11 4.96 0.37
N SER A 22 2.95 5.10 1.03
CA SER A 22 2.56 6.32 1.72
C SER A 22 3.10 6.38 3.15
N PRO A 23 3.32 7.58 3.72
CA PRO A 23 3.85 7.73 5.06
C PRO A 23 2.95 7.10 6.14
N ILE A 24 3.58 6.49 7.13
CA ILE A 24 2.93 5.99 8.34
C ILE A 24 3.58 6.71 9.54
N PRO A 25 2.84 7.03 10.61
CA PRO A 25 3.46 7.56 11.83
C PRO A 25 4.60 6.66 12.32
N GLY A 26 5.83 7.19 12.34
CA GLY A 26 7.06 6.46 12.66
C GLY A 26 7.75 5.74 11.47
N MET A 27 7.19 5.80 10.26
CA MET A 27 7.79 5.30 9.01
C MET A 27 7.52 6.28 7.85
N PRO A 28 8.33 7.35 7.70
CA PRO A 28 8.06 8.45 6.76
C PRO A 28 8.14 8.04 5.29
N HIS A 29 8.94 7.02 4.97
CA HIS A 29 9.08 6.48 3.61
C HIS A 29 8.12 5.31 3.34
N GLY A 30 7.13 5.10 4.22
CA GLY A 30 6.23 3.97 4.15
C GLY A 30 6.83 2.67 4.70
N LYS A 31 6.24 1.54 4.33
CA LYS A 31 6.56 0.21 4.85
C LYS A 31 6.84 -0.76 3.70
N PRO A 32 8.02 -1.38 3.63
CA PRO A 32 8.27 -2.45 2.67
C PRO A 32 7.36 -3.66 2.90
N ALA A 33 7.15 -4.48 1.86
CA ALA A 33 6.46 -5.76 1.98
C ALA A 33 7.22 -6.70 2.93
N GLY A 34 6.48 -7.47 3.73
CA GLY A 34 7.04 -8.38 4.74
C GLY A 34 7.65 -7.72 5.99
N VAL A 35 7.86 -6.40 5.99
CA VAL A 35 8.38 -5.67 7.15
C VAL A 35 7.26 -5.37 8.15
N ARG A 36 7.52 -5.65 9.43
CA ARG A 36 6.60 -5.37 10.53
C ARG A 36 6.43 -3.86 10.73
N CYS A 37 5.19 -3.38 10.70
CA CYS A 37 4.87 -1.97 10.96
C CYS A 37 5.24 -1.57 12.40
N VAL A 38 5.78 -0.36 12.58
CA VAL A 38 6.12 0.21 13.90
C VAL A 38 4.90 0.34 14.84
N GLN A 39 3.69 0.43 14.27
CA GLN A 39 2.44 0.55 15.01
C GLN A 39 1.85 -0.81 15.43
N LEU A 40 2.51 -1.93 15.12
CA LEU A 40 2.02 -3.27 15.44
C LEU A 40 2.59 -3.74 16.79
N SER A 41 1.73 -3.86 17.80
CA SER A 41 2.10 -4.33 19.14
C SER A 41 2.58 -5.79 19.14
N ALA A 42 3.18 -6.26 20.24
CA ALA A 42 3.59 -7.66 20.39
C ALA A 42 2.42 -8.65 20.16
N ASP A 43 1.21 -8.28 20.59
CA ASP A 43 -0.01 -9.09 20.43
C ASP A 43 -0.66 -8.97 19.04
N ASN A 44 0.06 -8.43 18.05
CA ASN A 44 -0.42 -8.22 16.67
C ASN A 44 -1.70 -7.34 16.60
N ARG A 45 -1.75 -6.29 17.42
CA ARG A 45 -2.80 -5.27 17.37
C ARG A 45 -2.21 -3.96 16.84
N CYS A 46 -2.90 -3.31 15.90
CA CYS A 46 -2.48 -2.02 15.39
C CYS A 46 -2.85 -0.93 16.41
N ALA A 47 -1.86 -0.16 16.87
CA ALA A 47 -2.04 0.91 17.86
C ALA A 47 -2.91 2.07 17.33
N LEU A 48 -2.98 2.24 16.01
CA LEU A 48 -3.78 3.29 15.36
C LEU A 48 -5.20 2.83 14.98
N PHE A 49 -5.60 1.60 15.30
CA PHE A 49 -6.90 1.09 14.86
C PHE A 49 -8.06 1.91 15.44
N GLY A 50 -8.84 2.57 14.57
CA GLY A 50 -9.98 3.39 14.97
C GLY A 50 -9.64 4.83 15.32
N LEU A 51 -8.36 5.22 15.23
CA LEU A 51 -7.89 6.56 15.51
C LEU A 51 -7.78 7.42 14.23
N PRO A 52 -7.95 8.75 14.31
CA PRO A 52 -7.83 9.64 13.16
C PRO A 52 -6.41 9.70 12.58
N GLU A 53 -5.38 9.38 13.36
CA GLU A 53 -3.99 9.30 12.92
C GLU A 53 -3.70 8.07 12.05
N ARG A 54 -4.66 7.13 11.92
CA ARG A 54 -4.52 5.96 11.06
C ARG A 54 -4.43 6.39 9.60
N PRO A 55 -3.35 6.03 8.87
CA PRO A 55 -3.23 6.39 7.46
C PRO A 55 -4.41 5.91 6.63
N ALA A 56 -4.84 6.74 5.67
CA ALA A 56 -6.01 6.46 4.83
C ALA A 56 -5.90 5.09 4.12
N VAL A 57 -4.70 4.72 3.65
CA VAL A 57 -4.43 3.41 3.03
C VAL A 57 -4.72 2.24 3.98
N CYS A 58 -4.39 2.38 5.26
CA CYS A 58 -4.64 1.37 6.27
C CYS A 58 -6.13 1.32 6.65
N ALA A 59 -6.83 2.46 6.58
CA ALA A 59 -8.27 2.55 6.87
C ALA A 59 -9.14 2.08 5.70
N SER A 60 -8.67 2.24 4.46
CA SER A 60 -9.37 1.79 3.25
C SER A 60 -9.30 0.27 3.05
N LEU A 61 -8.30 -0.41 3.64
CA LEU A 61 -8.19 -1.85 3.56
C LEU A 61 -9.32 -2.53 4.37
N GLN A 62 -10.29 -3.10 3.65
CA GLN A 62 -11.43 -3.79 4.25
C GLN A 62 -11.10 -5.27 4.50
N PRO A 63 -11.25 -5.77 5.74
CA PRO A 63 -11.07 -7.18 6.04
C PRO A 63 -12.09 -8.05 5.31
N SER A 64 -11.65 -9.20 4.83
CA SER A 64 -12.50 -10.27 4.30
C SER A 64 -12.10 -11.62 4.91
N PRO A 65 -13.02 -12.60 4.98
CA PRO A 65 -12.70 -13.94 5.47
C PRO A 65 -11.59 -14.62 4.67
N GLU A 66 -11.57 -14.43 3.35
CA GLU A 66 -10.53 -14.97 2.46
C GLU A 66 -9.15 -14.40 2.82
N MET A 67 -9.08 -13.10 3.08
CA MET A 67 -7.84 -12.43 3.45
C MET A 67 -7.37 -12.77 4.86
N CYS A 68 -8.27 -12.88 5.82
CA CYS A 68 -7.90 -13.10 7.22
C CYS A 68 -7.69 -14.57 7.57
N GLY A 69 -8.29 -15.50 6.81
CA GLY A 69 -8.15 -16.94 6.95
C GLY A 69 -8.44 -17.47 8.37
N ALA A 70 -8.04 -18.72 8.61
CA ALA A 70 -8.14 -19.36 9.93
C ALA A 70 -6.90 -19.09 10.82
N THR A 71 -5.73 -18.87 10.21
CA THR A 71 -4.45 -18.68 10.94
C THR A 71 -3.72 -17.43 10.48
N ASN A 72 -2.72 -16.97 11.26
CA ASN A 72 -1.93 -15.79 10.91
C ASN A 72 -1.11 -16.06 9.64
N GLU A 73 -0.58 -17.27 9.54
CA GLU A 73 0.23 -17.74 8.43
C GLU A 73 -0.58 -17.77 7.14
N ALA A 74 -1.83 -18.25 7.20
CA ALA A 74 -2.73 -18.24 6.05
C ALA A 74 -2.99 -16.82 5.53
N ALA A 75 -3.23 -15.87 6.44
CA ALA A 75 -3.44 -14.46 6.09
C ALA A 75 -2.19 -13.81 5.47
N LEU A 76 -1.01 -14.10 6.03
CA LEU A 76 0.26 -13.62 5.48
C LEU A 76 0.48 -14.16 4.06
N VAL A 77 0.34 -15.47 3.86
CA VAL A 77 0.50 -16.10 2.53
C VAL A 77 -0.48 -15.52 1.52
N PHE A 78 -1.73 -15.29 1.91
CA PHE A 78 -2.73 -14.68 1.04
C PHE A 78 -2.33 -13.27 0.61
N LEU A 79 -2.00 -12.40 1.58
CA LEU A 79 -1.62 -11.02 1.31
C LEU A 79 -0.31 -10.90 0.51
N GLU A 80 0.66 -11.76 0.78
CA GLU A 80 1.91 -11.81 -0.01
C GLU A 80 1.66 -12.25 -1.45
N ARG A 81 0.71 -13.18 -1.68
CA ARG A 81 0.30 -13.57 -3.03
C ARG A 81 -0.32 -12.39 -3.77
N LEU A 82 -1.22 -11.65 -3.10
CA LEU A 82 -1.82 -10.44 -3.68
C LEU A 82 -0.76 -9.39 -3.98
N GLU A 83 0.13 -9.10 -3.03
CA GLU A 83 1.22 -8.14 -3.22
C GLU A 83 2.06 -8.46 -4.45
N ARG A 84 2.45 -9.73 -4.65
CA ARG A 84 3.19 -10.15 -5.86
C ARG A 84 2.35 -10.07 -7.13
N ALA A 85 1.07 -10.44 -7.06
CA ALA A 85 0.18 -10.42 -8.21
C ALA A 85 -0.17 -9.00 -8.67
N THR A 86 -0.14 -8.02 -7.77
CA THR A 86 -0.43 -6.61 -8.05
C THR A 86 0.82 -5.74 -8.03
N ALA A 87 2.01 -6.33 -7.91
CA ALA A 87 3.25 -5.59 -7.96
C ALA A 87 3.32 -4.86 -9.31
N PRO A 88 3.70 -3.57 -9.33
CA PRO A 88 3.90 -2.88 -10.59
C PRO A 88 4.97 -3.63 -11.37
N ASP A 89 4.61 -4.09 -12.57
CA ASP A 89 5.55 -4.73 -13.47
C ASP A 89 6.64 -3.69 -13.76
N SER A 90 7.82 -3.88 -13.16
CA SER A 90 8.95 -2.97 -13.37
C SER A 90 9.45 -2.98 -14.82
N GLN A 91 8.81 -3.74 -15.71
CA GLN A 91 9.14 -3.83 -17.13
C GLN A 91 8.20 -3.05 -18.05
N LEU A 92 7.23 -2.28 -17.53
CA LEU A 92 6.48 -1.32 -18.36
C LEU A 92 6.79 0.14 -17.99
N THR A 93 8.06 0.55 -18.07
CA THR A 93 8.50 1.73 -18.86
C THR A 93 10.01 1.94 -18.77
N PRO A 94 10.66 2.25 -19.91
CA PRO A 94 11.25 3.58 -20.00
C PRO A 94 10.97 4.21 -21.37
N ALA A 95 9.82 4.87 -21.50
CA ALA A 95 9.62 5.83 -22.59
C ALA A 95 8.57 6.90 -22.22
N LEU A 96 8.73 7.53 -21.05
CA LEU A 96 8.35 8.94 -20.95
C LEU A 96 9.58 9.78 -21.28
N THR A 97 10.01 9.68 -22.54
CA THR A 97 10.78 10.75 -23.16
C THR A 97 9.89 11.99 -23.13
N PRO A 98 10.29 13.12 -22.51
CA PRO A 98 9.52 14.34 -22.64
C PRO A 98 9.48 14.69 -24.13
N CYS A 99 8.28 14.93 -24.66
CA CYS A 99 8.08 15.40 -26.02
C CYS A 99 8.98 16.64 -26.21
N PRO A 100 9.98 16.63 -27.12
CA PRO A 100 10.76 17.82 -27.36
C PRO A 100 9.85 18.81 -28.08
N SER A 101 9.34 19.77 -27.32
CA SER A 101 8.57 20.90 -27.84
C SER A 101 9.36 21.55 -28.98
N PRO A 102 8.79 21.72 -30.19
CA PRO A 102 9.47 22.39 -31.27
C PRO A 102 9.48 23.90 -31.00
N ARG A 103 10.42 24.34 -30.17
CA ARG A 103 10.77 25.76 -30.04
C ARG A 103 11.54 26.13 -31.32
N GLY A 104 10.83 26.56 -32.37
CA GLY A 104 11.49 26.83 -33.64
C GLY A 104 10.66 27.34 -34.82
N ILE A 105 9.47 27.93 -34.64
CA ILE A 105 8.88 28.76 -35.72
C ILE A 105 9.51 30.15 -35.68
N ARG A 106 10.54 30.31 -36.51
CA ARG A 106 11.08 31.61 -36.94
C ARG A 106 9.95 32.43 -37.56
N GLN A 107 9.43 33.44 -36.88
CA GLN A 107 8.73 34.53 -37.55
C GLN A 107 9.77 35.46 -38.16
N GLY A 108 10.15 35.15 -39.40
CA GLY A 108 10.74 36.10 -40.33
C GLY A 108 9.86 36.11 -41.56
N VAL A 109 9.02 37.14 -41.71
CA VAL A 109 8.53 37.59 -43.01
C VAL A 109 7.90 39.00 -42.92
N ARG A 110 8.57 39.93 -43.63
CA ARG A 110 8.10 41.13 -44.35
C ARG A 110 7.39 42.23 -43.53
N GLY A 111 7.80 43.50 -43.58
CA GLY A 111 8.28 44.27 -44.74
C GLY A 111 7.10 45.05 -45.28
#